data_AF-A0A2D8S6U3-F1
#
_entry.id   AF-A0A2D8S6U3-F1
#
_cell.length_a   1.000
_cell.length_b   1.000
_cell.length_c   1.000
_cell.angle_alpha   90.00
_cell.angle_beta   90.00
_cell.angle_gamma   90.00
#
_symmetry.space_group_name_H-M   'P 1'
#
loop_
_entity.id
_entity.type
_entity.pdbx_description
1 polymer ?
#
loop_
_entity_poly.entity_id
_entity_poly.type
_entity_poly.pdbx_seq_one_letter_code
_entity_poly.pdbx_strand_id
1 'polypeptide(L)'
;MGLSLKIYLGCITLLTIVAAQDMFQSIRVWDPTPDAIKIIADQGIPLDHTVGKPGIFLDMTVSEDERVALLSAGLDIEILIPNLARYYQDMNRPAVERDFPLGSMQGNYTLNELNDRFDELLTQYSAIITDRLIIGESMDGNDIWAF
;
A
#
# COMPACT_ATOMS: atom_id res chain seq x y z
N MET A 1 34.86 -2.20 38.43
CA MET A 1 34.20 -1.39 37.37
C MET A 1 34.06 -2.24 36.10
N GLY A 2 33.27 -3.32 36.11
CA GLY A 2 33.55 -4.43 35.17
C GLY A 2 32.42 -5.34 34.70
N LEU A 3 31.20 -5.29 35.27
CA LEU A 3 30.11 -6.16 34.82
C LEU A 3 28.77 -5.40 34.69
N SER A 4 28.34 -4.67 35.72
CA SER A 4 27.10 -3.87 35.64
C SER A 4 27.15 -2.80 34.54
N LEU A 5 28.27 -2.10 34.35
CA LEU A 5 28.39 -1.09 33.30
C LEU A 5 28.30 -1.71 31.89
N LYS A 6 28.81 -2.94 31.71
CA LYS A 6 28.71 -3.68 30.44
C LYS A 6 27.29 -4.18 30.16
N ILE A 7 26.55 -4.57 31.21
CA ILE A 7 25.14 -4.97 31.11
C ILE A 7 24.28 -3.76 30.76
N TYR A 8 24.49 -2.60 31.41
CA TYR A 8 23.79 -1.36 31.07
C TYR A 8 24.10 -0.92 29.63
N LEU A 9 25.37 -0.97 29.21
CA LEU A 9 25.74 -0.61 27.84
C LEU A 9 25.13 -1.59 26.81
N GLY A 10 25.11 -2.90 27.12
CA GLY A 10 24.47 -3.92 26.29
C GLY A 10 22.95 -3.75 26.15
N CYS A 11 22.26 -3.39 27.24
CA CYS A 11 20.83 -3.09 27.18
C CYS A 11 20.52 -1.81 26.39
N ILE A 12 21.38 -0.78 26.47
CA ILE A 12 21.24 0.45 25.67
C ILE A 12 21.40 0.15 24.17
N THR A 13 22.35 -0.72 23.80
CA THR A 13 22.56 -1.12 22.39
C THR A 13 21.47 -2.03 21.84
N LEU A 14 20.77 -2.81 22.68
CA LEU A 14 19.68 -3.68 22.25
C LEU A 14 18.38 -2.89 21.97
N LEU A 15 18.20 -1.73 22.62
CA LEU A 15 17.05 -0.85 22.40
C LEU A 15 17.10 -0.06 21.08
N THR A 16 18.27 0.05 20.44
CA THR A 16 18.44 0.87 19.23
C THR A 16 18.18 0.12 17.92
N ILE A 17 17.80 -1.15 17.96
CA ILE A 17 17.39 -1.90 16.76
C ILE A 17 15.88 -1.79 16.60
N VAL A 18 15.37 -0.57 16.54
CA VAL A 18 14.08 -0.32 15.87
C VAL A 18 14.42 -0.28 14.40
N ALA A 19 14.02 -1.30 13.65
CA ALA A 19 14.07 -1.23 12.19
C ALA A 19 13.26 0.01 11.77
N ALA A 20 13.93 1.00 11.19
CA ALA A 20 13.25 2.12 10.57
C ALA A 20 12.34 1.52 9.50
N GLN A 21 11.02 1.69 9.65
CA GLN A 21 10.11 1.35 8.57
C GLN A 21 10.22 2.44 7.51
N ASP A 22 10.52 2.04 6.29
CA ASP A 22 10.61 2.97 5.16
C ASP A 22 9.25 3.66 4.97
N MET A 23 9.26 4.99 5.09
CA MET A 23 8.07 5.79 4.84
C MET A 23 7.97 6.02 3.33
N PHE A 24 6.97 5.38 2.72
CA PHE A 24 6.67 5.55 1.31
C PHE A 24 5.75 6.74 1.06
N GLN A 25 6.00 7.41 -0.06
CA GLN A 25 5.30 8.59 -0.53
C GLN A 25 4.79 8.36 -1.95
N SER A 26 3.69 9.02 -2.31
CA SER A 26 3.36 9.21 -3.72
C SER A 26 3.90 10.58 -4.14
N ILE A 27 4.70 10.56 -5.20
CA ILE A 27 5.27 11.76 -5.79
C ILE A 27 4.84 11.88 -7.25
N ARG A 28 4.94 13.09 -7.79
CA ARG A 28 4.84 13.42 -9.20
C ARG A 28 6.17 13.97 -9.68
N VAL A 29 6.70 13.38 -10.75
CA VAL A 29 7.83 13.91 -11.51
C VAL A 29 7.28 14.70 -12.69
N TRP A 30 7.67 15.95 -12.84
CA TRP A 30 7.29 16.78 -14.00
C TRP A 30 8.24 16.56 -15.18
N ASP A 31 7.70 16.70 -16.39
CA ASP A 31 8.43 16.58 -17.65
C ASP A 31 9.37 15.36 -17.73
N PRO A 32 8.83 14.12 -17.61
CA PRO A 32 9.63 12.89 -17.57
C PRO A 32 10.25 12.59 -18.94
N THR A 33 11.37 13.24 -19.24
CA THR A 33 12.18 13.00 -20.45
C THR A 33 12.78 11.59 -20.42
N PRO A 34 13.22 11.03 -21.56
CA PRO A 34 13.92 9.74 -21.59
C PRO A 34 15.13 9.67 -20.63
N ASP A 35 15.84 10.79 -20.47
CA ASP A 35 16.96 10.89 -19.54
C ASP A 35 16.49 10.85 -18.07
N ALA A 36 15.39 11.55 -17.75
CA ALA A 36 14.79 11.47 -16.41
C ALA A 36 14.31 10.05 -16.08
N ILE A 37 13.67 9.38 -17.04
CA ILE A 37 13.23 7.97 -16.88
C ILE A 37 14.44 7.06 -16.66
N LYS A 38 15.54 7.29 -17.40
CA LYS A 38 16.78 6.54 -17.20
C LYS A 38 17.38 6.78 -15.81
N ILE A 39 17.40 8.02 -15.33
CA ILE A 39 17.85 8.35 -13.96
C ILE A 39 17.04 7.56 -12.94
N ILE A 40 15.70 7.54 -13.07
CA ILE A 40 14.82 6.80 -12.16
C ILE A 40 15.15 5.30 -12.17
N ALA A 41 15.27 4.71 -13.37
CA ALA A 41 15.58 3.28 -13.51
C ALA A 41 16.96 2.91 -12.97
N ASP A 42 17.98 3.77 -13.16
CA ASP A 42 19.34 3.55 -12.67
C ASP A 42 19.43 3.59 -11.13
N GLN A 43 18.49 4.25 -10.45
CA GLN A 43 18.35 4.20 -8.98
C GLN A 43 17.69 2.91 -8.50
N GLY A 44 17.27 2.01 -9.40
CA GLY A 44 16.58 0.77 -9.06
C GLY A 44 15.11 0.95 -8.71
N ILE A 45 14.54 2.14 -8.96
CA ILE A 45 13.15 2.43 -8.63
C ILE A 45 12.24 1.78 -9.69
N PRO A 46 11.26 0.96 -9.29
CA PRO A 46 10.35 0.30 -10.23
C PRO A 46 9.49 1.30 -11.03
N LEU A 47 9.32 1.02 -12.32
CA LEU A 47 8.50 1.82 -13.24
C LEU A 47 7.20 1.12 -13.65
N ASP A 48 6.96 -0.09 -13.15
CA ASP A 48 5.85 -0.98 -13.50
C ASP A 48 4.50 -0.55 -12.92
N HIS A 49 4.50 0.29 -11.87
CA HIS A 49 3.29 0.78 -11.19
C HIS A 49 3.21 2.30 -11.21
N THR A 50 3.58 2.90 -12.35
CA THR A 50 3.54 4.34 -12.56
C THR A 50 2.26 4.76 -13.29
N VAL A 51 1.76 5.95 -12.94
CA VAL A 51 0.60 6.57 -13.61
C VAL A 51 1.08 7.89 -14.18
N GLY A 52 0.83 8.17 -15.45
CA GLY A 52 1.37 9.39 -16.02
C GLY A 52 0.78 9.77 -17.36
N LYS A 53 1.15 10.97 -17.79
CA LYS A 53 0.91 11.45 -19.15
C LYS A 53 2.28 11.67 -19.82
N PRO A 54 2.57 10.98 -20.94
CA PRO A 54 3.86 11.08 -21.60
C PRO A 54 4.29 12.53 -21.85
N GLY A 55 5.51 12.85 -21.41
CA GLY A 55 6.10 14.18 -21.56
C GLY A 55 5.44 15.29 -20.75
N ILE A 56 4.54 14.97 -19.80
CA ILE A 56 3.95 15.96 -18.89
C ILE A 56 4.24 15.61 -17.44
N PHE A 57 3.84 14.41 -17.01
CA PHE A 57 4.08 14.00 -15.63
C PHE A 57 4.12 12.48 -15.48
N LEU A 58 4.77 12.04 -14.41
CA LEU A 58 4.83 10.65 -13.97
C LEU A 58 4.63 10.58 -12.46
N ASP A 59 3.56 9.96 -12.03
CA ASP A 59 3.26 9.67 -10.62
C ASP A 59 3.81 8.29 -10.27
N MET A 60 4.48 8.22 -9.12
CA MET A 60 5.13 7.01 -8.66
C MET A 60 5.21 6.93 -7.14
N THR A 61 5.43 5.73 -6.63
CA THR A 61 5.67 5.47 -5.21
C THR A 61 7.16 5.33 -4.96
N VAL A 62 7.68 6.11 -4.02
CA VAL A 62 9.09 6.11 -3.63
C VAL A 62 9.23 6.23 -2.11
N SER A 63 10.32 5.72 -1.57
CA SER A 63 10.79 6.05 -0.23
C SER A 63 11.29 7.50 -0.17
N GLU A 64 11.45 8.02 1.05
CA GLU A 64 12.05 9.33 1.28
C GLU A 64 13.48 9.44 0.72
N ASP A 65 14.29 8.39 0.90
CA ASP A 65 15.68 8.37 0.43
C ASP A 65 15.75 8.39 -1.10
N GLU A 66 14.89 7.63 -1.77
CA GLU A 66 14.74 7.66 -3.23
C GLU A 66 14.29 9.04 -3.72
N ARG A 67 13.30 9.67 -3.08
CA ARG A 67 12.87 11.03 -3.42
C ARG A 67 14.03 12.04 -3.30
N VAL A 68 14.83 11.94 -2.26
CA VAL A 68 16.01 12.80 -2.05
C VAL A 68 17.05 12.55 -3.15
N ALA A 69 17.27 11.29 -3.54
CA ALA A 69 18.17 10.95 -4.64
C ALA A 69 17.69 11.55 -5.97
N LEU A 70 16.40 11.45 -6.28
CA LEU A 70 15.81 12.02 -7.50
C LEU A 70 15.89 13.55 -7.53
N LEU A 71 15.59 14.22 -6.41
CA LEU A 71 15.78 15.68 -6.28
C LEU A 71 17.24 16.09 -6.48
N SER A 72 18.18 15.32 -5.91
CA SER A 72 19.62 15.57 -6.05
C SER A 72 20.11 15.34 -7.48
N ALA A 73 19.44 14.47 -8.24
CA ALA A 73 19.67 14.26 -9.67
C ALA A 73 19.03 15.36 -10.55
N GLY A 74 18.34 16.34 -9.97
CA GLY A 74 17.80 17.49 -10.66
C GLY A 74 16.40 17.30 -11.24
N LEU A 75 15.67 16.27 -10.83
CA LEU A 75 14.27 16.08 -11.25
C LEU A 75 13.36 17.06 -10.51
N ASP A 76 12.38 17.61 -11.21
CA ASP A 76 11.32 18.43 -10.63
C ASP A 76 10.22 17.54 -10.06
N ILE A 77 10.00 17.64 -8.74
CA ILE A 77 9.19 16.70 -7.97
C ILE A 77 8.18 17.45 -7.09
N GLU A 78 6.93 17.01 -7.17
CA GLU A 78 5.84 17.37 -6.26
C GLU A 78 5.49 16.17 -5.38
N ILE A 79 5.28 16.37 -4.08
CA ILE A 79 4.78 15.33 -3.17
C ILE A 79 3.25 15.36 -3.20
N LEU A 80 2.63 14.29 -3.70
CA LEU A 80 1.17 14.16 -3.74
C LEU A 80 0.61 13.61 -2.43
N ILE A 81 1.25 12.56 -1.90
CA ILE A 81 0.87 11.91 -0.63
C ILE A 81 2.14 11.68 0.18
N PRO A 82 2.35 12.41 1.30
CA PRO A 82 3.61 12.36 2.04
C PRO A 82 3.78 11.10 2.90
N ASN A 83 2.70 10.39 3.21
CA ASN A 83 2.74 9.13 3.95
C ASN A 83 1.63 8.22 3.45
N LEU A 84 1.98 7.28 2.57
CA LEU A 84 1.02 6.37 1.94
C LEU A 84 0.36 5.44 2.94
N ALA A 85 1.13 4.90 3.90
CA ALA A 85 0.61 3.97 4.91
C ALA A 85 -0.51 4.63 5.73
N ARG A 86 -0.25 5.83 6.24
CA ARG A 86 -1.24 6.60 6.99
C ARG A 86 -2.44 6.98 6.12
N TYR A 87 -2.21 7.40 4.89
CA TYR A 87 -3.27 7.78 3.96
C TYR A 87 -4.27 6.64 3.74
N TYR A 88 -3.81 5.41 3.47
CA TYR A 88 -4.71 4.27 3.30
C TYR A 88 -5.32 3.78 4.62
N GLN A 89 -4.59 3.84 5.74
CA GLN A 89 -5.16 3.53 7.06
C GLN A 89 -6.31 4.47 7.42
N ASP A 90 -6.17 5.77 7.15
CA ASP A 90 -7.20 6.77 7.40
C ASP A 90 -8.46 6.56 6.55
N MET A 91 -8.33 5.89 5.39
CA MET A 91 -9.47 5.52 4.53
C MET A 91 -10.13 4.20 4.94
N ASN A 92 -9.44 3.34 5.70
CA ASN A 92 -10.01 2.11 6.26
C ASN A 92 -10.86 2.40 7.51
N ARG A 93 -11.91 3.21 7.35
CA ARG A 93 -12.87 3.52 8.42
C ARG A 93 -14.16 2.72 8.20
N PRO A 94 -14.64 1.97 9.20
CA PRO A 94 -15.96 1.37 9.13
C PRO A 94 -17.01 2.48 9.08
N ALA A 95 -17.88 2.52 8.06
CA ALA A 95 -18.94 3.52 8.05
C ALA A 95 -20.06 3.07 9.01
N VAL A 96 -20.55 4.04 9.78
CA VAL A 96 -21.36 3.79 10.99
C VAL A 96 -22.83 3.52 10.64
N GLU A 97 -23.35 3.98 9.50
CA GLU A 97 -24.78 3.84 9.15
C GLU A 97 -25.03 3.90 7.62
N ARG A 98 -25.01 2.76 6.92
CA ARG A 98 -25.59 2.61 5.55
C ARG A 98 -26.02 1.16 5.30
N ASP A 99 -27.06 0.97 4.47
CA ASP A 99 -27.20 -0.27 3.69
C ASP A 99 -25.95 -0.40 2.81
N PHE A 100 -25.17 -1.44 3.06
CA PHE A 100 -23.73 -1.53 2.74
C PHE A 100 -22.88 -0.54 3.57
N PRO A 101 -22.50 -0.92 4.81
CA PRO A 101 -21.87 -0.02 5.77
C PRO A 101 -20.47 0.42 5.37
N LEU A 102 -19.84 -0.10 4.31
CA LEU A 102 -18.58 0.46 3.78
C LEU A 102 -18.80 1.23 2.45
N GLY A 103 -20.04 1.50 2.07
CA GLY A 103 -20.41 2.22 0.85
C GLY A 103 -21.08 1.33 -0.18
N SER A 104 -21.82 1.94 -1.10
CA SER A 104 -22.78 1.23 -1.94
C SER A 104 -22.17 0.29 -2.99
N MET A 105 -20.86 0.37 -3.28
CA MET A 105 -20.20 -0.50 -4.28
C MET A 105 -18.66 -0.62 -4.15
N GLN A 106 -17.97 -0.17 -3.08
CA GLN A 106 -16.49 -0.11 -3.06
C GLN A 106 -15.82 0.26 -1.72
N GLY A 107 -16.41 -0.16 -0.59
CA GLY A 107 -15.69 -0.09 0.68
C GLY A 107 -14.52 -1.06 0.72
N ASN A 108 -13.45 -0.73 1.45
CA ASN A 108 -12.36 -1.67 1.69
C ASN A 108 -12.82 -2.73 2.70
N TYR A 109 -13.25 -3.89 2.22
CA TYR A 109 -13.55 -5.05 3.05
C TYR A 109 -12.28 -5.89 3.26
N THR A 110 -12.16 -6.48 4.45
CA THR A 110 -11.31 -7.67 4.61
C THR A 110 -11.93 -8.85 3.88
N LEU A 111 -11.13 -9.87 3.56
CA LEU A 111 -11.61 -11.08 2.88
C LEU A 111 -12.76 -11.76 3.66
N ASN A 112 -12.68 -11.79 4.98
CA ASN A 112 -13.72 -12.37 5.83
C ASN A 112 -15.01 -11.56 5.79
N GLU A 113 -14.92 -10.24 5.93
CA GLU A 113 -16.11 -9.39 5.84
C GLU A 113 -16.75 -9.48 4.45
N LEU A 114 -15.96 -9.59 3.39
CA LEU A 114 -16.48 -9.80 2.03
C LEU A 114 -17.25 -11.13 1.93
N ASN A 115 -16.69 -12.22 2.45
CA ASN A 115 -17.34 -13.52 2.49
C ASN A 115 -18.66 -13.48 3.27
N ASP A 116 -18.66 -12.87 4.46
CA ASP A 116 -19.87 -12.70 5.28
C ASP A 116 -20.96 -11.92 4.54
N ARG A 117 -20.57 -10.89 3.76
CA ARG A 117 -21.53 -10.11 2.94
C ARG A 117 -22.13 -10.94 1.83
N PHE A 118 -21.37 -11.84 1.22
CA PHE A 118 -21.92 -12.73 0.20
C PHE A 118 -22.90 -13.75 0.80
N ASP A 119 -22.62 -14.29 1.99
CA ASP A 119 -23.54 -15.21 2.67
C ASP A 119 -24.84 -14.48 3.07
N GLU A 120 -24.74 -13.22 3.48
CA GLU A 120 -25.90 -12.34 3.71
C GLU A 120 -26.71 -12.12 2.43
N LEU A 121 -26.04 -11.81 1.31
CA LEU A 121 -26.68 -11.58 0.02
C LEU A 121 -27.40 -12.83 -0.51
N LEU A 122 -26.78 -14.01 -0.39
CA LEU A 122 -27.42 -15.29 -0.74
C LEU A 122 -28.68 -15.54 0.11
N THR A 123 -28.61 -15.24 1.41
CA THR A 123 -29.75 -15.40 2.32
C THR A 123 -30.91 -14.47 1.95
N GLN A 124 -30.62 -13.23 1.58
CA GLN A 124 -31.64 -12.22 1.25
C GLN A 124 -32.17 -12.33 -0.19
N TYR A 125 -31.35 -12.79 -1.13
CA TYR A 125 -31.63 -12.76 -2.57
C TYR A 125 -31.40 -14.12 -3.26
N SER A 126 -31.80 -15.22 -2.61
CA SER A 126 -31.65 -16.60 -3.12
C SER A 126 -32.34 -16.90 -4.46
N ALA A 127 -33.22 -16.01 -4.93
CA ALA A 127 -33.83 -16.11 -6.25
C ALA A 127 -32.89 -15.71 -7.40
N ILE A 128 -31.81 -14.97 -7.11
CA ILE A 128 -30.87 -14.43 -8.12
C ILE A 128 -29.39 -14.69 -7.78
N ILE A 129 -29.09 -15.16 -6.56
CA ILE A 129 -27.73 -15.52 -6.11
C ILE A 129 -27.71 -17.01 -5.78
N THR A 130 -26.65 -17.67 -6.21
CA THR A 130 -26.34 -19.09 -6.04
C THR A 130 -25.38 -19.32 -4.89
N ASP A 131 -25.29 -20.56 -4.40
CA ASP A 131 -24.21 -20.97 -3.50
C ASP A 131 -22.85 -20.77 -4.16
N ARG A 132 -21.83 -20.43 -3.37
CA ARG A 132 -20.45 -20.31 -3.85
C ARG A 132 -19.95 -21.65 -4.40
N LEU A 133 -19.49 -21.64 -5.64
CA LEU A 133 -18.74 -22.75 -6.23
C LEU A 133 -17.24 -22.53 -5.97
N ILE A 134 -16.63 -23.42 -5.19
CA ILE A 134 -15.17 -23.43 -5.00
C ILE A 134 -14.52 -23.98 -6.26
N ILE A 135 -13.73 -23.14 -6.93
CA ILE A 135 -13.03 -23.48 -8.18
C ILE A 135 -11.53 -23.76 -7.96
N GLY A 136 -11.04 -23.55 -6.74
CA GLY A 136 -9.67 -23.84 -6.36
C GLY A 136 -9.30 -23.21 -5.03
N GLU A 137 -8.00 -23.22 -4.74
CA GLU A 137 -7.41 -22.68 -3.53
C GLU A 137 -6.21 -21.82 -3.92
N SER A 138 -6.02 -20.69 -3.22
CA SER A 138 -4.85 -19.84 -3.40
C SER A 138 -3.61 -20.48 -2.78
N MET A 139 -2.42 -19.93 -3.06
CA MET A 139 -1.18 -20.40 -2.45
C MET A 139 -1.16 -20.30 -0.91
N ASP A 140 -1.94 -19.36 -0.36
CA ASP A 140 -2.05 -19.12 1.07
C ASP A 140 -3.18 -19.93 1.72
N GLY A 141 -3.84 -20.80 0.95
CA GLY A 141 -4.90 -21.68 1.43
C GLY A 141 -6.30 -21.05 1.48
N ASN A 142 -6.52 -19.95 0.75
CA ASN A 142 -7.83 -19.30 0.70
C ASN A 142 -8.65 -19.85 -0.47
N ASP A 143 -9.91 -20.18 -0.23
CA ASP A 143 -10.83 -20.62 -1.28
C ASP A 143 -10.98 -19.57 -2.38
N ILE A 144 -10.82 -20.01 -3.62
CA ILE A 144 -11.18 -19.24 -4.80
C ILE A 144 -12.57 -19.69 -5.21
N TRP A 145 -13.52 -18.77 -5.20
CA TRP A 145 -14.92 -19.09 -5.43
C TRP A 145 -15.56 -18.22 -6.52
N ALA A 146 -16.64 -18.74 -7.11
CA ALA A 146 -17.49 -18.07 -8.10
C ALA A 146 -18.97 -18.28 -7.77
N PHE A 147 -19.85 -17.47 -8.37
CA PHE A 147 -21.32 -17.59 -8.28
C PHE A 147 -21.91 -18.05 -9.62
#